data_AF-A0A3A4WQX3-F1
#
_entry.id   AF-A0A3A4WQX3-F1
#
_cell.length_a   1.000
_cell.length_b   1.000
_cell.length_c   1.000
_cell.angle_alpha   90.00
_cell.angle_beta   90.00
_cell.angle_gamma   90.00
#
_symmetry.space_group_name_H-M   'P 1'
#
loop_
_entity.id
_entity.type
_entity.pdbx_description
1 polymer ?
#
loop_
_entity_poly.entity_id
_entity_poly.type
_entity_poly.pdbx_seq_one_letter_code
_entity_poly.pdbx_strand_id
1 'polypeptide(L)'
;MQDWLKGIRSRFLFKYCAANGVMLVFVAVLQAGVVYALARPYMASPEAVDKVAFLGGLSFLGFVLAYSAGSILVGSRLIRPLNEVGDSIAAACSGDLGRKVTRIPKDELGELAKNYNQMIDLVIYLIKQTHESGQRLSAASSQILASSEQQASGSAEQAASIAQTTATMEELAATYRQIAENANSVVSTAERTQGSAESGQQAMMNTVVGMEEIKKRTQSSANKILVLGEKSQQIGSVLSIINDIADQTKILALNAAIEAARAGEAGKGFSVVAVEIRKLAESVVESTQEIRKIMTEIQSSTNALVMSTEEEIKKVDEGVELAQMTGESLAKVLEMIEKTTEAAKEISIATQQQRSASDQVVTAMKEVAAVATQSANGSRDVAMAAEQLAQLAKDAAQVGSAFRLGE
;
A
#
# COMPACT_ATOMS: atom_id res chain seq x y z
N MET A 1 -67.92 29.66 15.84
CA MET A 1 -68.27 30.18 14.49
C MET A 1 -69.75 29.96 14.14
N GLN A 2 -70.32 28.77 14.38
CA GLN A 2 -71.78 28.55 14.24
C GLN A 2 -72.63 29.56 15.03
N ASP A 3 -72.24 29.93 16.25
CA ASP A 3 -72.98 30.93 17.04
C ASP A 3 -72.84 32.36 16.51
N TRP A 4 -71.72 32.66 15.85
CA TRP A 4 -71.50 33.95 15.18
C TRP A 4 -72.31 34.04 13.89
N LEU A 5 -72.34 32.97 13.07
CA LEU A 5 -73.21 32.86 11.89
C LEU A 5 -74.69 32.90 12.29
N LYS A 6 -75.09 32.21 13.37
CA LYS A 6 -76.44 32.31 13.95
C LYS A 6 -76.73 33.74 14.43
N GLY A 7 -75.75 34.42 15.04
CA GLY A 7 -75.86 35.81 15.49
C GLY A 7 -76.04 36.80 14.34
N ILE A 8 -75.25 36.67 13.27
CA ILE A 8 -75.38 37.48 12.05
C ILE A 8 -76.69 37.19 11.36
N ARG A 9 -77.05 35.91 11.20
CA ARG A 9 -78.33 35.48 10.63
C ARG A 9 -79.49 36.04 11.44
N SER A 10 -79.45 35.98 12.77
CA SER A 10 -80.48 36.53 13.65
C SER A 10 -80.59 38.05 13.51
N ARG A 11 -79.47 38.78 13.53
CA ARG A 11 -79.47 40.25 13.38
C ARG A 11 -79.88 40.71 11.98
N PHE A 12 -79.45 39.99 10.94
CA PHE A 12 -79.82 40.28 9.56
C PHE A 12 -81.29 39.95 9.32
N LEU A 13 -81.78 38.78 9.74
CA LEU A 13 -83.19 38.43 9.65
C LEU A 13 -84.04 39.40 10.47
N PHE A 14 -83.60 39.83 11.65
CA PHE A 14 -84.31 40.82 12.44
C PHE A 14 -84.38 42.19 11.74
N LYS A 15 -83.24 42.71 11.24
CA LYS A 15 -83.21 43.98 10.49
C LYS A 15 -83.98 43.89 9.18
N TYR A 16 -83.93 42.74 8.49
CA TYR A 16 -84.64 42.48 7.25
C TYR A 16 -86.14 42.36 7.49
N CYS A 17 -86.59 41.61 8.50
CA CYS A 17 -87.99 41.55 8.92
C CYS A 17 -88.50 42.92 9.40
N ALA A 18 -87.70 43.68 10.16
CA ALA A 18 -88.06 45.02 10.59
C ALA A 18 -88.20 45.98 9.41
N ALA A 19 -87.25 45.98 8.46
CA ALA A 19 -87.31 46.82 7.26
C ALA A 19 -88.49 46.45 6.35
N ASN A 20 -88.73 45.15 6.12
CA ASN A 20 -89.90 44.67 5.38
C ASN A 20 -91.21 44.99 6.11
N GLY A 21 -91.23 44.91 7.44
CA GLY A 21 -92.38 45.29 8.27
C GLY A 21 -92.71 46.77 8.17
N VAL A 22 -91.70 47.65 8.25
CA VAL A 22 -91.87 49.11 8.06
C VAL A 22 -92.36 49.42 6.64
N MET A 23 -91.80 48.74 5.63
CA MET A 23 -92.19 48.94 4.23
C MET A 23 -93.61 48.44 3.95
N LEU A 24 -94.02 47.32 4.56
CA LEU A 24 -95.41 46.82 4.54
C LEU A 24 -96.37 47.83 5.16
N VAL A 25 -96.06 48.40 6.33
CA VAL A 25 -96.89 49.43 6.96
C VAL A 25 -96.97 50.68 6.09
N PHE A 26 -95.85 51.12 5.51
CA PHE A 26 -95.83 52.29 4.63
C PHE A 26 -96.70 52.08 3.38
N VAL A 27 -96.59 50.92 2.73
CA VAL A 27 -97.43 50.59 1.58
C VAL A 27 -98.89 50.39 1.98
N ALA A 28 -99.17 49.80 3.15
CA ALA A 28 -100.51 49.67 3.70
C ALA A 28 -101.20 51.03 3.85
N VAL A 29 -100.48 52.02 4.41
CA VAL A 29 -100.99 53.38 4.60
C VAL A 29 -101.21 54.08 3.25
N LEU A 30 -100.28 53.92 2.31
CA LEU A 30 -100.42 54.45 0.93
C LEU A 30 -101.64 53.85 0.22
N GLN A 31 -101.82 52.54 0.33
CA GLN A 31 -102.92 51.81 -0.29
C GLN A 31 -104.27 52.16 0.36
N ALA A 32 -104.31 52.29 1.68
CA ALA A 32 -105.48 52.83 2.39
C ALA A 32 -105.83 54.24 1.92
N GLY A 33 -104.82 55.09 1.70
CA GLY A 33 -104.99 56.43 1.11
C GLY A 33 -105.53 56.40 -0.33
N VAL A 34 -105.06 55.49 -1.18
CA VAL A 34 -105.53 55.30 -2.56
C VAL A 34 -106.96 54.78 -2.60
N VAL A 35 -107.28 53.77 -1.77
CA VAL A 35 -108.64 53.25 -1.62
C VAL A 35 -109.56 54.37 -1.13
N TYR A 36 -109.16 55.15 -0.13
CA TYR A 36 -109.93 56.30 0.35
C TYR A 36 -110.15 57.36 -0.73
N ALA A 37 -109.11 57.71 -1.50
CA ALA A 37 -109.21 58.70 -2.58
C ALA A 37 -110.12 58.24 -3.73
N LEU A 38 -110.05 56.96 -4.12
CA LEU A 38 -110.92 56.37 -5.15
C LEU A 38 -112.35 56.12 -4.65
N ALA A 39 -112.53 55.87 -3.35
CA ALA A 39 -113.85 55.67 -2.72
C ALA A 39 -114.62 56.99 -2.54
N ARG A 40 -113.91 58.11 -2.34
CA ARG A 40 -114.47 59.44 -2.02
C ARG A 40 -115.66 59.86 -2.91
N PRO A 41 -115.64 59.70 -4.26
CA PRO A 41 -116.79 60.05 -5.11
C PRO A 41 -117.96 59.06 -5.05
N TYR A 42 -117.78 57.86 -4.49
CA TYR A 42 -118.79 56.79 -4.42
C TYR A 42 -119.46 56.65 -3.03
N MET A 43 -119.04 57.43 -2.02
CA MET A 43 -119.53 57.34 -0.63
C MET A 43 -120.95 57.92 -0.37
N ALA A 44 -121.70 58.32 -1.41
CA ALA A 44 -123.06 58.85 -1.26
C ALA A 44 -124.15 57.76 -1.18
N SER A 45 -123.83 56.49 -1.47
CA SER A 45 -124.76 55.36 -1.33
C SER A 45 -124.23 54.31 -0.32
N PRO A 46 -125.05 53.84 0.64
CA PRO A 46 -124.62 52.85 1.63
C PRO A 46 -124.07 51.55 1.02
N GLU A 47 -124.62 51.11 -0.12
CA GLU A 47 -124.20 49.86 -0.80
C GLU A 47 -122.82 49.95 -1.49
N ALA A 48 -122.34 51.15 -1.82
CA ALA A 48 -121.03 51.32 -2.46
C ALA A 48 -119.86 51.23 -1.47
N VAL A 49 -120.10 51.61 -0.20
CA VAL A 49 -119.08 51.59 0.85
C VAL A 49 -118.62 50.16 1.16
N ASP A 50 -119.54 49.21 1.27
CA ASP A 50 -119.21 47.80 1.55
C ASP A 50 -118.43 47.15 0.40
N LYS A 51 -118.80 47.45 -0.86
CA LYS A 51 -118.08 46.92 -2.04
C LYS A 51 -116.67 47.47 -2.16
N VAL A 52 -116.47 48.76 -1.89
CA VAL A 52 -115.13 49.39 -1.94
C VAL A 52 -114.25 48.94 -0.77
N ALA A 53 -114.82 48.76 0.43
CA ALA A 53 -114.11 48.19 1.57
C ALA A 53 -113.68 46.73 1.31
N PHE A 54 -114.54 45.90 0.70
CA PHE A 54 -114.22 44.52 0.35
C PHE A 54 -113.14 44.42 -0.73
N LEU A 55 -113.24 45.20 -1.81
CA LEU A 55 -112.21 45.28 -2.87
C LEU A 55 -110.88 45.82 -2.35
N GLY A 56 -110.91 46.83 -1.47
CA GLY A 56 -109.73 47.36 -0.80
C GLY A 56 -109.05 46.33 0.10
N GLY A 57 -109.82 45.56 0.87
CA GLY A 57 -109.31 44.46 1.71
C GLY A 57 -108.68 43.33 0.90
N LEU A 58 -109.28 42.94 -0.23
CA LEU A 58 -108.75 41.92 -1.14
C LEU A 58 -107.45 42.36 -1.83
N SER A 59 -107.39 43.63 -2.27
CA SER A 59 -106.18 44.23 -2.83
C SER A 59 -105.06 44.32 -1.80
N PHE A 60 -105.39 44.64 -0.53
CA PHE A 60 -104.43 44.68 0.57
C PHE A 60 -103.87 43.29 0.85
N LEU A 61 -104.74 42.29 0.99
CA LEU A 61 -104.32 40.91 1.23
C LEU A 61 -103.44 40.37 0.08
N GLY A 62 -103.82 40.65 -1.17
CA GLY A 62 -103.03 40.28 -2.34
C GLY A 62 -101.64 40.91 -2.35
N PHE A 63 -101.53 42.18 -1.99
CA PHE A 63 -100.23 42.88 -1.94
C PHE A 63 -99.35 42.37 -0.79
N VAL A 64 -99.93 42.18 0.41
CA VAL A 64 -99.22 41.62 1.57
C VAL A 64 -98.68 40.23 1.24
N LEU A 65 -99.49 39.38 0.60
CA LEU A 65 -99.04 38.05 0.17
C LEU A 65 -97.94 38.13 -0.89
N ALA A 66 -98.08 38.98 -1.91
CA ALA A 66 -97.04 39.15 -2.94
C ALA A 66 -95.72 39.69 -2.37
N TYR A 67 -95.77 40.65 -1.44
CA TYR A 67 -94.59 41.23 -0.81
C TYR A 67 -93.92 40.25 0.17
N SER A 68 -94.72 39.52 0.97
CA SER A 68 -94.22 38.46 1.86
C SER A 68 -93.55 37.33 1.06
N ALA A 69 -94.16 36.90 -0.06
CA ALA A 69 -93.57 35.92 -0.96
C ALA A 69 -92.28 36.45 -1.62
N GLY A 70 -92.27 37.71 -2.09
CA GLY A 70 -91.09 38.34 -2.67
C GLY A 70 -89.93 38.49 -1.69
N SER A 71 -90.20 38.89 -0.44
CA SER A 71 -89.19 39.03 0.61
C SER A 71 -88.64 37.68 1.08
N ILE A 72 -89.49 36.64 1.20
CA ILE A 72 -89.02 35.27 1.48
C ILE A 72 -88.16 34.75 0.32
N LEU A 73 -88.54 35.02 -0.93
CA LEU A 73 -87.80 34.58 -2.12
C LEU A 73 -86.44 35.28 -2.24
N VAL A 74 -86.38 36.59 -2.01
CA VAL A 74 -85.15 37.39 -2.03
C VAL A 74 -84.25 37.06 -0.83
N GLY A 75 -84.82 36.99 0.38
CA GLY A 75 -84.10 36.61 1.60
C GLY A 75 -83.53 35.18 1.51
N SER A 76 -84.29 34.22 0.97
CA SER A 76 -83.80 32.86 0.76
C SER A 76 -82.76 32.76 -0.37
N ARG A 77 -82.81 33.62 -1.40
CA ARG A 77 -81.78 33.71 -2.43
C ARG A 77 -80.46 34.30 -1.93
N LEU A 78 -80.51 35.29 -1.03
CA LEU A 78 -79.32 35.94 -0.47
C LEU A 78 -78.66 35.13 0.66
N ILE A 79 -79.44 34.49 1.52
CA ILE A 79 -78.92 33.79 2.72
C ILE A 79 -78.38 32.38 2.39
N ARG A 80 -78.94 31.70 1.38
CA ARG A 80 -78.53 30.32 1.03
C ARG A 80 -77.06 30.21 0.60
N PRO A 81 -76.53 31.03 -0.34
CA PRO A 81 -75.12 30.98 -0.72
C PRO A 81 -74.19 31.29 0.46
N LEU A 82 -74.57 32.22 1.34
CA LEU A 82 -73.80 32.56 2.53
C LEU A 82 -73.71 31.39 3.52
N ASN A 83 -74.78 30.60 3.67
CA ASN A 83 -74.75 29.40 4.49
C ASN A 83 -73.86 28.31 3.87
N GLU A 84 -73.87 28.13 2.55
CA GLU A 84 -72.99 27.15 1.89
C GLU A 84 -71.51 27.50 2.06
N VAL A 85 -71.15 28.78 1.95
CA VAL A 85 -69.80 29.28 2.27
C VAL A 85 -69.47 29.04 3.75
N GLY A 86 -70.39 29.37 4.67
CA GLY A 86 -70.21 29.17 6.10
C GLY A 86 -70.04 27.69 6.51
N ASP A 87 -70.81 26.79 5.89
CA ASP A 87 -70.73 25.35 6.09
C ASP A 87 -69.43 24.78 5.54
N SER A 88 -68.97 25.27 4.39
CA SER A 88 -67.68 24.91 3.82
C SER A 88 -66.52 25.38 4.71
N ILE A 89 -66.56 26.60 5.23
CA ILE A 89 -65.55 27.10 6.19
C ILE A 89 -65.55 26.23 7.46
N ALA A 90 -66.73 25.88 7.97
CA ALA A 90 -66.83 25.01 9.14
C ALA A 90 -66.25 23.62 8.87
N ALA A 91 -66.48 23.06 7.68
CA ALA A 91 -65.87 21.81 7.24
C ALA A 91 -64.33 21.94 7.16
N ALA A 92 -63.82 23.02 6.56
CA ALA A 92 -62.39 23.30 6.48
C ALA A 92 -61.73 23.43 7.86
N CYS A 93 -62.38 24.11 8.81
CA CYS A 93 -61.91 24.20 10.20
C CYS A 93 -61.89 22.85 10.93
N SER A 94 -62.72 21.90 10.51
CA SER A 94 -62.73 20.52 11.03
C SER A 94 -61.79 19.57 10.27
N GLY A 95 -61.00 20.09 9.33
CA GLY A 95 -60.05 19.32 8.53
C GLY A 95 -60.60 18.79 7.21
N ASP A 96 -61.87 19.04 6.87
CA ASP A 96 -62.46 18.65 5.58
C ASP A 96 -62.37 19.81 4.58
N LEU A 97 -61.29 19.81 3.80
CA LEU A 97 -61.01 20.81 2.76
C LEU A 97 -61.65 20.44 1.41
N GLY A 98 -62.14 19.21 1.24
CA GLY A 98 -62.76 18.76 -0.01
C GLY A 98 -64.11 19.40 -0.31
N ARG A 99 -64.77 19.95 0.71
CA ARG A 99 -66.14 20.49 0.59
C ARG A 99 -66.14 21.89 -0.02
N LYS A 100 -66.15 22.01 -1.35
CA LYS A 100 -66.25 23.30 -2.06
C LYS A 100 -67.67 23.88 -2.10
N VAL A 101 -67.76 25.19 -2.28
CA VAL A 101 -69.03 25.90 -2.51
C VAL A 101 -69.45 25.68 -3.97
N THR A 102 -70.59 25.02 -4.18
CA THR A 102 -71.06 24.62 -5.52
C THR A 102 -72.00 25.64 -6.16
N ARG A 103 -72.79 26.37 -5.37
CA ARG A 103 -73.63 27.45 -5.89
C ARG A 103 -72.84 28.74 -5.99
N ILE A 104 -72.72 29.25 -7.21
CA ILE A 104 -72.01 30.48 -7.52
C ILE A 104 -72.99 31.43 -8.22
N PRO A 105 -73.67 32.32 -7.47
CA PRO A 105 -74.49 33.38 -8.06
C PRO A 105 -73.66 34.32 -8.95
N LYS A 106 -74.31 35.17 -9.75
CA LYS A 106 -73.63 36.19 -10.58
C LYS A 106 -73.60 37.56 -9.87
N ASP A 107 -73.40 37.55 -8.56
CA ASP A 107 -73.38 38.72 -7.67
C ASP A 107 -72.13 38.68 -6.75
N GLU A 108 -72.04 39.59 -5.79
CA GLU A 108 -70.94 39.71 -4.84
C GLU A 108 -70.75 38.44 -3.98
N LEU A 109 -71.83 37.69 -3.71
CA LEU A 109 -71.74 36.42 -2.98
C LEU A 109 -71.15 35.31 -3.86
N GLY A 110 -71.41 35.37 -5.17
CA GLY A 110 -70.73 34.53 -6.14
C GLY A 110 -69.24 34.80 -6.25
N GLU A 111 -68.82 36.06 -6.19
CA GLU A 111 -67.40 36.44 -6.15
C GLU A 111 -66.73 35.95 -4.86
N LEU A 112 -67.39 36.11 -3.70
CA LEU A 112 -66.93 35.56 -2.43
C LEU A 112 -66.76 34.03 -2.48
N ALA A 113 -67.73 33.31 -3.02
CA ALA A 113 -67.67 31.85 -3.18
C ALA A 113 -66.50 31.42 -4.08
N LYS A 114 -66.24 32.15 -5.18
CA LYS A 114 -65.09 31.90 -6.07
C LYS A 114 -63.76 32.14 -5.34
N ASN A 115 -63.60 33.29 -4.69
CA ASN A 115 -62.37 33.64 -3.97
C ASN A 115 -62.09 32.66 -2.83
N TYR A 116 -63.13 32.22 -2.13
CA TYR A 116 -63.03 31.18 -1.10
C TYR A 116 -62.61 29.82 -1.68
N ASN A 117 -63.23 29.37 -2.78
CA ASN A 117 -62.83 28.12 -3.44
C ASN A 117 -61.38 28.19 -3.93
N GLN A 118 -60.93 29.33 -4.47
CA GLN A 118 -59.52 29.54 -4.86
C GLN A 118 -58.57 29.47 -3.66
N MET A 119 -58.95 30.03 -2.50
CA MET A 119 -58.17 29.91 -1.27
C MET A 119 -58.06 28.45 -0.81
N ILE A 120 -59.17 27.70 -0.82
CA ILE A 120 -59.17 26.27 -0.48
C ILE A 120 -58.31 25.47 -1.46
N ASP A 121 -58.38 25.76 -2.76
CA ASP A 121 -57.51 25.14 -3.77
C ASP A 121 -56.02 25.39 -3.49
N LEU A 122 -55.65 26.61 -3.10
CA LEU A 122 -54.28 26.93 -2.70
C LEU A 122 -53.86 26.16 -1.43
N VAL A 123 -54.74 26.05 -0.42
CA VAL A 123 -54.46 25.30 0.81
C VAL A 123 -54.28 23.81 0.51
N ILE A 124 -55.16 23.22 -0.31
CA ILE A 124 -55.05 21.82 -0.75
C ILE A 124 -53.73 21.60 -1.50
N TYR A 125 -53.37 22.52 -2.42
CA TYR A 125 -52.11 22.46 -3.15
C TYR A 125 -50.90 22.49 -2.20
N LEU A 126 -50.87 23.43 -1.24
CA LEU A 126 -49.78 23.54 -0.26
C LEU A 126 -49.67 22.28 0.60
N ILE A 127 -50.79 21.71 1.08
CA ILE A 127 -50.79 20.46 1.86
C ILE A 127 -50.24 19.29 1.04
N LYS A 128 -50.69 19.14 -0.22
CA LYS A 128 -50.18 18.10 -1.14
C LYS A 128 -48.67 18.28 -1.36
N GLN A 129 -48.22 19.51 -1.60
CA GLN A 129 -46.80 19.82 -1.80
C GLN A 129 -45.97 19.54 -0.54
N THR A 130 -46.47 19.87 0.66
CA THR A 130 -45.79 19.55 1.93
C THR A 130 -45.71 18.04 2.15
N HIS A 131 -46.79 17.29 1.85
CA HIS A 131 -46.80 15.84 1.98
C HIS A 131 -45.79 15.18 1.02
N GLU A 132 -45.79 15.56 -0.26
CA GLU A 132 -44.81 15.07 -1.24
C GLU A 132 -43.38 15.44 -0.84
N SER A 133 -43.15 16.67 -0.35
CA SER A 133 -41.83 17.11 0.11
C SER A 133 -41.36 16.31 1.32
N GLY A 134 -42.26 16.00 2.26
CA GLY A 134 -42.00 15.12 3.40
C GLY A 134 -41.62 13.70 2.94
N GLN A 135 -42.35 13.12 2.00
CA GLN A 135 -42.00 11.80 1.46
C GLN A 135 -40.61 11.79 0.79
N ARG A 136 -40.30 12.80 -0.02
CA ARG A 136 -38.97 12.94 -0.65
C ARG A 136 -37.86 13.13 0.37
N LEU A 137 -38.09 13.95 1.42
CA LEU A 137 -37.13 14.17 2.49
C LEU A 137 -36.88 12.88 3.30
N SER A 138 -37.92 12.12 3.58
CA SER A 138 -37.82 10.82 4.25
C SER A 138 -36.99 9.83 3.43
N ALA A 139 -37.28 9.69 2.13
CA ALA A 139 -36.52 8.81 1.24
C ALA A 139 -35.03 9.22 1.13
N ALA A 140 -34.75 10.52 0.98
CA ALA A 140 -33.38 11.03 0.96
C ALA A 140 -32.65 10.78 2.28
N SER A 141 -33.33 10.93 3.41
CA SER A 141 -32.78 10.67 4.74
C SER A 141 -32.43 9.19 4.93
N SER A 142 -33.29 8.26 4.50
CA SER A 142 -32.98 6.83 4.51
C SER A 142 -31.78 6.47 3.65
N GLN A 143 -31.61 7.12 2.49
CA GLN A 143 -30.44 6.92 1.63
C GLN A 143 -29.15 7.45 2.29
N ILE A 144 -29.22 8.62 2.95
CA ILE A 144 -28.09 9.17 3.71
C ILE A 144 -27.71 8.24 4.87
N LEU A 145 -28.69 7.69 5.59
CA LEU A 145 -28.46 6.75 6.68
C LEU A 145 -27.71 5.50 6.18
N ALA A 146 -28.21 4.85 5.13
CA ALA A 146 -27.58 3.67 4.55
C ALA A 146 -26.15 3.96 4.06
N SER A 147 -25.94 5.12 3.42
CA SER A 147 -24.60 5.53 2.96
C SER A 147 -23.64 5.78 4.13
N SER A 148 -24.15 6.36 5.22
CA SER A 148 -23.37 6.64 6.43
C SER A 148 -22.98 5.36 7.18
N GLU A 149 -23.90 4.40 7.28
CA GLU A 149 -23.60 3.07 7.84
C GLU A 149 -22.53 2.34 7.02
N GLN A 150 -22.63 2.37 5.70
CA GLN A 150 -21.63 1.80 4.80
C GLN A 150 -20.26 2.49 4.98
N GLN A 151 -20.23 3.82 5.07
CA GLN A 151 -18.99 4.58 5.29
C GLN A 151 -18.37 4.29 6.67
N ALA A 152 -19.19 4.13 7.71
CA ALA A 152 -18.72 3.74 9.04
C ALA A 152 -18.11 2.33 9.02
N SER A 153 -18.76 1.38 8.34
CA SER A 153 -18.23 0.02 8.16
C SER A 153 -16.91 0.02 7.37
N GLY A 154 -16.84 0.75 6.25
CA GLY A 154 -15.61 0.88 5.46
C GLY A 154 -14.47 1.52 6.24
N SER A 155 -14.77 2.50 7.10
CA SER A 155 -13.77 3.12 7.98
C SER A 155 -13.23 2.12 9.02
N ALA A 156 -14.06 1.20 9.52
CA ALA A 156 -13.62 0.14 10.44
C ALA A 156 -12.73 -0.91 9.74
N GLU A 157 -13.07 -1.30 8.52
CA GLU A 157 -12.25 -2.20 7.69
C GLU A 157 -10.90 -1.56 7.32
N GLN A 158 -10.90 -0.26 7.02
CA GLN A 158 -9.69 0.52 6.81
C GLN A 158 -8.81 0.53 8.08
N ALA A 159 -9.40 0.71 9.26
CA ALA A 159 -8.66 0.67 10.53
C ALA A 159 -7.98 -0.70 10.76
N ALA A 160 -8.66 -1.80 10.44
CA ALA A 160 -8.08 -3.14 10.52
C ALA A 160 -6.90 -3.32 9.54
N SER A 161 -7.06 -2.85 8.30
CA SER A 161 -5.99 -2.89 7.29
C SER A 161 -4.77 -2.06 7.69
N ILE A 162 -4.99 -0.91 8.33
CA ILE A 162 -3.91 -0.06 8.86
C ILE A 162 -3.17 -0.76 10.01
N ALA A 163 -3.90 -1.40 10.93
CA ALA A 163 -3.29 -2.16 12.01
C ALA A 163 -2.40 -3.29 11.48
N GLN A 164 -2.88 -4.04 10.49
CA GLN A 164 -2.09 -5.08 9.83
C GLN A 164 -0.85 -4.51 9.13
N THR A 165 -0.99 -3.43 8.37
CA THR A 165 0.13 -2.78 7.68
C THR A 165 1.18 -2.27 8.68
N THR A 166 0.74 -1.72 9.80
CA THR A 166 1.63 -1.24 10.87
C THR A 166 2.41 -2.39 11.48
N ALA A 167 1.74 -3.52 11.81
CA ALA A 167 2.40 -4.70 12.34
C ALA A 167 3.45 -5.26 11.37
N THR A 168 3.12 -5.36 10.07
CA THR A 168 4.08 -5.78 9.04
C THR A 168 5.28 -4.84 8.95
N MET A 169 5.07 -3.53 9.09
CA MET A 169 6.18 -2.57 9.10
C MET A 169 7.08 -2.70 10.34
N GLU A 170 6.52 -3.03 11.49
CA GLU A 170 7.30 -3.33 12.71
C GLU A 170 8.14 -4.61 12.54
N GLU A 171 7.58 -5.67 11.94
CA GLU A 171 8.32 -6.89 11.60
C GLU A 171 9.45 -6.63 10.58
N LEU A 172 9.19 -5.79 9.57
CA LEU A 172 10.22 -5.37 8.62
C LEU A 172 11.34 -4.60 9.31
N ALA A 173 11.03 -3.70 10.24
CA ALA A 173 12.04 -2.98 11.01
C ALA A 173 12.95 -3.92 11.82
N ALA A 174 12.39 -4.97 12.42
CA ALA A 174 13.17 -6.02 13.09
C ALA A 174 14.06 -6.78 12.10
N THR A 175 13.53 -7.13 10.93
CA THR A 175 14.27 -7.83 9.87
C THR A 175 15.44 -6.98 9.34
N TYR A 176 15.22 -5.68 9.13
CA TYR A 176 16.29 -4.75 8.73
C TYR A 176 17.40 -4.68 9.78
N ARG A 177 17.06 -4.69 11.07
CA ARG A 177 18.09 -4.75 12.12
C ARG A 177 18.96 -5.99 11.99
N GLN A 178 18.34 -7.15 11.77
CA GLN A 178 19.06 -8.41 11.58
C GLN A 178 19.93 -8.40 10.31
N ILE A 179 19.45 -7.81 9.20
CA ILE A 179 20.24 -7.66 7.97
C ILE A 179 21.46 -6.78 8.22
N ALA A 180 21.32 -5.67 8.95
CA ALA A 180 22.45 -4.80 9.29
C ALA A 180 23.48 -5.51 10.19
N GLU A 181 23.04 -6.30 11.17
CA GLU A 181 23.92 -7.12 12.01
C GLU A 181 24.66 -8.18 11.18
N ASN A 182 23.97 -8.83 10.24
CA ASN A 182 24.59 -9.79 9.31
C ASN A 182 25.62 -9.12 8.40
N ALA A 183 25.33 -7.93 7.86
CA ALA A 183 26.27 -7.17 7.04
C ALA A 183 27.56 -6.83 7.82
N ASN A 184 27.42 -6.41 9.09
CA ASN A 184 28.58 -6.16 9.95
C ASN A 184 29.38 -7.45 10.25
N SER A 185 28.70 -8.59 10.41
CA SER A 185 29.36 -9.89 10.56
C SER A 185 30.16 -10.29 9.32
N VAL A 186 29.62 -10.01 8.12
CA VAL A 186 30.33 -10.23 6.85
C VAL A 186 31.58 -9.36 6.77
N VAL A 187 31.51 -8.08 7.15
CA VAL A 187 32.68 -7.19 7.21
C VAL A 187 33.75 -7.75 8.16
N SER A 188 33.36 -8.13 9.38
CA SER A 188 34.30 -8.70 10.36
C SER A 188 34.96 -10.00 9.87
N THR A 189 34.20 -10.84 9.18
CA THR A 189 34.73 -12.07 8.58
C THR A 189 35.68 -11.76 7.43
N ALA A 190 35.33 -10.80 6.58
CA ALA A 190 36.17 -10.35 5.47
C ALA A 190 37.52 -9.80 5.96
N GLU A 191 37.54 -8.98 7.02
CA GLU A 191 38.77 -8.48 7.64
C GLU A 191 39.68 -9.60 8.18
N ARG A 192 39.09 -10.63 8.81
CA ARG A 192 39.84 -11.81 9.27
C ARG A 192 40.40 -12.63 8.11
N THR A 193 39.63 -12.78 7.04
CA THR A 193 40.07 -13.49 5.83
C THR A 193 41.17 -12.70 5.13
N GLN A 194 41.10 -11.37 5.11
CA GLN A 194 42.15 -10.49 4.58
C GLN A 194 43.47 -10.76 5.28
N GLY A 195 43.51 -10.67 6.62
CA GLY A 195 44.75 -10.91 7.38
C GLY A 195 45.32 -12.32 7.18
N SER A 196 44.44 -13.32 6.98
CA SER A 196 44.88 -14.70 6.67
C SER A 196 45.49 -14.80 5.27
N ALA A 197 44.89 -14.14 4.27
CA ALA A 197 45.40 -14.12 2.91
C ALA A 197 46.73 -13.34 2.79
N GLU A 198 46.87 -12.20 3.49
CA GLU A 198 48.12 -11.43 3.59
C GLU A 198 49.23 -12.28 4.23
N SER A 199 48.92 -13.00 5.31
CA SER A 199 49.87 -13.93 5.96
C SER A 199 50.27 -15.06 5.01
N GLY A 200 49.32 -15.61 4.24
CA GLY A 200 49.59 -16.61 3.21
C GLY A 200 50.50 -16.06 2.10
N GLN A 201 50.26 -14.83 1.64
CA GLN A 201 51.07 -14.20 0.59
C GLN A 201 52.51 -13.99 1.06
N GLN A 202 52.69 -13.57 2.31
CA GLN A 202 54.03 -13.45 2.91
C GLN A 202 54.73 -14.81 3.03
N ALA A 203 54.00 -15.87 3.42
CA ALA A 203 54.56 -17.22 3.47
C ALA A 203 54.99 -17.72 2.08
N MET A 204 54.24 -17.40 1.03
CA MET A 204 54.62 -17.71 -0.36
C MET A 204 55.87 -16.95 -0.79
N MET A 205 55.96 -15.66 -0.46
CA MET A 205 57.17 -14.86 -0.75
C MET A 205 58.41 -15.44 -0.06
N ASN A 206 58.28 -15.84 1.20
CA ASN A 206 59.36 -16.51 1.94
C ASN A 206 59.73 -17.87 1.30
N THR A 207 58.74 -18.59 0.76
CA THR A 207 58.97 -19.87 0.07
C THR A 207 59.77 -19.66 -1.22
N VAL A 208 59.47 -18.62 -2.01
CA VAL A 208 60.24 -18.27 -3.21
C VAL A 208 61.70 -17.98 -2.84
N VAL A 209 61.93 -17.15 -1.83
CA VAL A 209 63.29 -16.85 -1.33
C VAL A 209 64.03 -18.12 -0.89
N GLY A 210 63.34 -19.01 -0.17
CA GLY A 210 63.90 -20.30 0.26
C GLY A 210 64.28 -21.20 -0.92
N MET A 211 63.44 -21.27 -1.96
CA MET A 211 63.72 -22.03 -3.17
C MET A 211 64.89 -21.45 -3.97
N GLU A 212 65.02 -20.13 -4.07
CA GLU A 212 66.17 -19.48 -4.68
C GLU A 212 67.49 -19.80 -3.94
N GLU A 213 67.45 -19.85 -2.60
CA GLU A 213 68.61 -20.26 -1.81
C GLU A 213 68.98 -21.73 -2.06
N ILE A 214 67.99 -22.62 -2.11
CA ILE A 214 68.20 -24.04 -2.44
C ILE A 214 68.82 -24.16 -3.83
N LYS A 215 68.27 -23.47 -4.84
CA LYS A 215 68.81 -23.45 -6.22
C LYS A 215 70.29 -23.07 -6.22
N LYS A 216 70.65 -21.99 -5.51
CA LYS A 216 72.03 -21.52 -5.40
C LYS A 216 72.95 -22.56 -4.74
N ARG A 217 72.49 -23.20 -3.66
CA ARG A 217 73.25 -24.25 -2.97
C ARG A 217 73.43 -25.49 -3.84
N THR A 218 72.39 -25.94 -4.52
CA THR A 218 72.44 -27.09 -5.45
C THR A 218 73.37 -26.82 -6.63
N GLN A 219 73.32 -25.62 -7.23
CA GLN A 219 74.26 -25.22 -8.28
C GLN A 219 75.71 -25.21 -7.78
N SER A 220 75.97 -24.75 -6.56
CA SER A 220 77.30 -24.82 -5.97
C SER A 220 77.76 -26.26 -5.73
N SER A 221 76.86 -27.17 -5.35
CA SER A 221 77.16 -28.60 -5.19
C SER A 221 77.48 -29.24 -6.54
N ALA A 222 76.68 -28.98 -7.58
CA ALA A 222 76.92 -29.45 -8.94
C ALA A 222 78.33 -29.05 -9.42
N ASN A 223 78.74 -27.80 -9.20
CA ASN A 223 80.10 -27.33 -9.53
C ASN A 223 81.20 -28.10 -8.78
N LYS A 224 81.00 -28.41 -7.49
CA LYS A 224 81.97 -29.21 -6.71
C LYS A 224 82.06 -30.65 -7.21
N ILE A 225 80.93 -31.24 -7.61
CA ILE A 225 80.86 -32.59 -8.19
C ILE A 225 81.60 -32.62 -9.54
N LEU A 226 81.43 -31.61 -10.38
CA LEU A 226 82.18 -31.49 -11.64
C LEU A 226 83.69 -31.44 -11.41
N VAL A 227 84.16 -30.63 -10.44
CA VAL A 227 85.58 -30.57 -10.05
C VAL A 227 86.08 -31.92 -9.54
N LEU A 228 85.26 -32.66 -8.77
CA LEU A 228 85.60 -34.01 -8.31
C LEU A 228 85.74 -34.99 -9.50
N GLY A 229 84.89 -34.87 -10.51
CA GLY A 229 84.97 -35.64 -11.75
C GLY A 229 86.27 -35.38 -12.51
N GLU A 230 86.66 -34.11 -12.66
CA GLU A 230 87.93 -33.72 -13.28
C GLU A 230 89.14 -34.27 -12.50
N LYS A 231 89.13 -34.15 -11.17
CA LYS A 231 90.19 -34.70 -10.30
C LYS A 231 90.28 -36.22 -10.41
N SER A 232 89.14 -36.88 -10.53
CA SER A 232 89.09 -38.34 -10.71
C SER A 232 89.68 -38.77 -12.05
N GLN A 233 89.42 -38.02 -13.12
CA GLN A 233 90.05 -38.24 -14.43
C GLN A 233 91.56 -38.02 -14.38
N GLN A 234 92.03 -36.98 -13.67
CA GLN A 234 93.46 -36.72 -13.46
C GLN A 234 94.15 -37.89 -12.74
N ILE A 235 93.55 -38.41 -11.67
CA ILE A 235 94.08 -39.57 -10.95
C ILE A 235 94.12 -40.81 -11.86
N GLY A 236 93.08 -41.03 -12.67
CA GLY A 236 93.05 -42.12 -13.66
C GLY A 236 94.20 -42.06 -14.66
N SER A 237 94.60 -40.86 -15.11
CA SER A 237 95.76 -40.65 -15.97
C SER A 237 97.07 -40.97 -15.25
N VAL A 238 97.24 -40.52 -14.00
CA VAL A 238 98.42 -40.83 -13.18
C VAL A 238 98.56 -42.33 -12.95
N LEU A 239 97.47 -43.04 -12.65
CA LEU A 239 97.48 -44.50 -12.49
C LEU A 239 97.88 -45.24 -13.77
N SER A 240 97.61 -44.67 -14.96
CA SER A 240 98.12 -45.21 -16.22
C SER A 240 99.63 -45.13 -16.28
N ILE A 241 100.20 -43.98 -15.95
CA ILE A 241 101.65 -43.77 -15.93
C ILE A 241 102.32 -44.69 -14.90
N ILE A 242 101.74 -44.85 -13.70
CA ILE A 242 102.30 -45.76 -12.68
C ILE A 242 102.27 -47.20 -13.17
N ASN A 243 101.18 -47.64 -13.82
CA ASN A 243 101.09 -48.97 -14.39
C ASN A 243 102.15 -49.19 -15.49
N ASP A 244 102.33 -48.21 -16.38
CA ASP A 244 103.35 -48.25 -17.43
C ASP A 244 104.78 -48.33 -16.83
N ILE A 245 105.06 -47.58 -15.76
CA ILE A 245 106.34 -47.62 -15.04
C ILE A 245 106.53 -49.00 -14.37
N ALA A 246 105.48 -49.55 -13.75
CA ALA A 246 105.54 -50.85 -13.10
C ALA A 246 105.77 -51.98 -14.11
N ASP A 247 105.12 -51.95 -15.27
CA ASP A 247 105.35 -52.88 -16.37
C ASP A 247 106.79 -52.76 -16.93
N GLN A 248 107.29 -51.54 -17.12
CA GLN A 248 108.69 -51.33 -17.51
C GLN A 248 109.67 -51.85 -16.45
N THR A 249 109.38 -51.63 -15.17
CA THR A 249 110.20 -52.10 -14.04
C THR A 249 110.20 -53.63 -13.97
N LYS A 250 109.05 -54.27 -14.23
CA LYS A 250 108.92 -55.73 -14.32
C LYS A 250 109.79 -56.30 -15.45
N ILE A 251 109.82 -55.65 -16.61
CA ILE A 251 110.67 -56.05 -17.74
C ILE A 251 112.16 -55.83 -17.41
N LEU A 252 112.52 -54.69 -16.82
CA LEU A 252 113.88 -54.40 -16.37
C LEU A 252 114.38 -55.41 -15.34
N ALA A 253 113.54 -55.76 -14.37
CA ALA A 253 113.85 -56.75 -13.35
C ALA A 253 114.02 -58.16 -13.94
N LEU A 254 113.21 -58.53 -14.93
CA LEU A 254 113.38 -59.78 -15.67
C LEU A 254 114.72 -59.81 -16.42
N ASN A 255 115.07 -58.74 -17.12
CA ASN A 255 116.35 -58.63 -17.82
C ASN A 255 117.54 -58.70 -16.84
N ALA A 256 117.43 -58.04 -15.67
CA ALA A 256 118.44 -58.11 -14.62
C ALA A 256 118.57 -59.52 -14.02
N ALA A 257 117.46 -60.25 -13.84
CA ALA A 257 117.47 -61.63 -13.36
C ALA A 257 118.13 -62.58 -14.37
N ILE A 258 117.90 -62.38 -15.67
CA ILE A 258 118.54 -63.13 -16.75
C ILE A 258 120.05 -62.88 -16.75
N GLU A 259 120.49 -61.62 -16.67
CA GLU A 259 121.92 -61.28 -16.69
C GLU A 259 122.64 -61.73 -15.40
N ALA A 260 121.95 -61.68 -14.25
CA ALA A 260 122.45 -62.23 -13.00
C ALA A 260 122.60 -63.76 -13.04
N ALA A 261 121.68 -64.48 -13.68
CA ALA A 261 121.81 -65.91 -13.92
C ALA A 261 122.99 -66.23 -14.86
N ARG A 262 123.24 -65.35 -15.85
CA ARG A 262 124.35 -65.47 -16.80
C ARG A 262 125.72 -65.26 -16.15
N ALA A 263 125.82 -64.45 -15.11
CA ALA A 263 127.04 -64.21 -14.33
C ALA A 263 127.41 -65.34 -13.34
N GLY A 264 126.60 -66.41 -13.24
CA GLY A 264 126.91 -67.60 -12.44
C GLY A 264 127.00 -67.31 -10.93
N GLU A 265 128.05 -67.82 -10.26
CA GLU A 265 128.24 -67.67 -8.81
C GLU A 265 128.33 -66.20 -8.35
N ALA A 266 128.91 -65.30 -9.17
CA ALA A 266 129.05 -63.88 -8.84
C ALA A 266 127.71 -63.10 -8.92
N GLY A 267 126.72 -63.64 -9.65
CA GLY A 267 125.42 -63.01 -9.87
C GLY A 267 124.31 -63.43 -8.90
N LYS A 268 124.54 -64.43 -8.02
CA LYS A 268 123.51 -64.96 -7.10
C LYS A 268 122.83 -63.88 -6.26
N GLY A 269 123.60 -62.94 -5.69
CA GLY A 269 123.05 -61.83 -4.89
C GLY A 269 122.18 -60.88 -5.72
N PHE A 270 122.62 -60.56 -6.94
CA PHE A 270 121.86 -59.72 -7.88
C PHE A 270 120.58 -60.40 -8.39
N SER A 271 120.61 -61.72 -8.59
CA SER A 271 119.44 -62.49 -9.03
C SER A 271 118.31 -62.46 -8.01
N VAL A 272 118.63 -62.53 -6.71
CA VAL A 272 117.62 -62.46 -5.64
C VAL A 272 116.96 -61.08 -5.62
N VAL A 273 117.77 -60.01 -5.73
CA VAL A 273 117.26 -58.63 -5.79
C VAL A 273 116.38 -58.42 -7.02
N ALA A 274 116.78 -58.94 -8.19
CA ALA A 274 116.00 -58.82 -9.42
C ALA A 274 114.64 -59.53 -9.34
N VAL A 275 114.57 -60.71 -8.71
CA VAL A 275 113.29 -61.41 -8.46
C VAL A 275 112.40 -60.62 -7.51
N GLU A 276 112.97 -60.01 -6.46
CA GLU A 276 112.21 -59.20 -5.51
C GLU A 276 111.67 -57.91 -6.15
N ILE A 277 112.47 -57.23 -6.99
CA ILE A 277 112.00 -56.07 -7.78
C ILE A 277 110.87 -56.48 -8.73
N ARG A 278 110.98 -57.63 -9.39
CA ARG A 278 109.93 -58.12 -10.29
C ARG A 278 108.62 -58.37 -9.54
N LYS A 279 108.70 -59.01 -8.37
CA LYS A 279 107.54 -59.28 -7.52
C LYS A 279 106.90 -57.98 -6.99
N LEU A 280 107.73 -57.00 -6.62
CA LEU A 280 107.26 -55.67 -6.24
C LEU A 280 106.54 -54.98 -7.40
N ALA A 281 107.12 -55.02 -8.60
CA ALA A 281 106.50 -54.45 -9.80
C ALA A 281 105.15 -55.13 -10.15
N GLU A 282 105.06 -56.46 -10.04
CA GLU A 282 103.79 -57.20 -10.21
C GLU A 282 102.74 -56.76 -9.17
N SER A 283 103.14 -56.58 -7.91
CA SER A 283 102.25 -56.10 -6.85
C SER A 283 101.77 -54.65 -7.08
N VAL A 284 102.61 -53.79 -7.67
CA VAL A 284 102.23 -52.42 -8.06
C VAL A 284 101.22 -52.45 -9.21
N VAL A 285 101.39 -53.31 -10.23
CA VAL A 285 100.42 -53.49 -11.32
C VAL A 285 99.06 -53.94 -10.76
N GLU A 286 99.05 -54.94 -9.89
CA GLU A 286 97.82 -55.43 -9.25
C GLU A 286 97.11 -54.33 -8.44
N SER A 287 97.87 -53.61 -7.60
CA SER A 287 97.33 -52.51 -6.79
C SER A 287 96.80 -51.35 -7.64
N THR A 288 97.48 -50.99 -8.72
CA THR A 288 97.01 -49.92 -9.63
C THR A 288 95.77 -50.31 -10.40
N GLN A 289 95.58 -51.58 -10.74
CA GLN A 289 94.33 -52.09 -11.32
C GLN A 289 93.16 -52.00 -10.34
N GLU A 290 93.38 -52.34 -9.07
CA GLU A 290 92.35 -52.23 -8.02
C GLU A 290 91.95 -50.77 -7.80
N ILE A 291 92.92 -49.85 -7.70
CA ILE A 291 92.64 -48.41 -7.60
C ILE A 291 91.91 -47.90 -8.86
N ARG A 292 92.27 -48.37 -10.06
CA ARG A 292 91.58 -48.00 -11.31
C ARG A 292 90.11 -48.41 -11.30
N LYS A 293 89.78 -49.57 -10.74
CA LYS A 293 88.39 -50.02 -10.57
C LYS A 293 87.61 -49.04 -9.69
N ILE A 294 88.17 -48.68 -8.53
CA ILE A 294 87.58 -47.68 -7.61
C ILE A 294 87.40 -46.32 -8.32
N MET A 295 88.39 -45.88 -9.11
CA MET A 295 88.29 -44.62 -9.85
C MET A 295 87.17 -44.62 -10.90
N THR A 296 86.95 -45.76 -11.56
CA THR A 296 85.86 -45.92 -12.53
C THR A 296 84.50 -45.87 -11.83
N GLU A 297 84.38 -46.50 -10.66
CA GLU A 297 83.18 -46.42 -9.81
C GLU A 297 82.92 -44.97 -9.37
N ILE A 298 83.95 -44.25 -8.90
CA ILE A 298 83.84 -42.83 -8.53
C ILE A 298 83.37 -41.96 -9.71
N GLN A 299 83.91 -42.18 -10.91
CA GLN A 299 83.47 -41.44 -12.10
C GLN A 299 82.02 -41.72 -12.46
N SER A 300 81.61 -42.98 -12.44
CA SER A 300 80.22 -43.38 -12.68
C SER A 300 79.28 -42.70 -11.67
N SER A 301 79.60 -42.76 -10.37
CA SER A 301 78.84 -42.11 -9.32
C SER A 301 78.81 -40.58 -9.45
N THR A 302 79.92 -39.97 -9.87
CA THR A 302 80.00 -38.52 -10.10
C THR A 302 79.09 -38.09 -11.24
N ASN A 303 79.09 -38.81 -12.37
CA ASN A 303 78.20 -38.52 -13.49
C ASN A 303 76.72 -38.68 -13.12
N ALA A 304 76.38 -39.73 -12.37
CA ALA A 304 75.02 -39.93 -11.86
C ALA A 304 74.59 -38.79 -10.93
N LEU A 305 75.49 -38.30 -10.06
CA LEU A 305 75.22 -37.15 -9.19
C LEU A 305 75.00 -35.85 -9.97
N VAL A 306 75.72 -35.62 -11.07
CA VAL A 306 75.48 -34.46 -11.96
C VAL A 306 74.07 -34.50 -12.55
N MET A 307 73.65 -35.64 -13.10
CA MET A 307 72.29 -35.79 -13.63
C MET A 307 71.22 -35.56 -12.57
N SER A 308 71.42 -36.12 -11.36
CA SER A 308 70.50 -35.92 -10.23
C SER A 308 70.42 -34.44 -9.82
N THR A 309 71.54 -33.72 -9.82
CA THR A 309 71.53 -32.29 -9.46
C THR A 309 70.88 -31.41 -10.52
N GLU A 310 70.99 -31.75 -11.81
CA GLU A 310 70.25 -31.07 -12.87
C GLU A 310 68.73 -31.26 -12.73
N GLU A 311 68.28 -32.49 -12.41
CA GLU A 311 66.87 -32.77 -12.12
C GLU A 311 66.37 -32.02 -10.89
N GLU A 312 67.17 -31.96 -9.81
CA GLU A 312 66.84 -31.18 -8.61
C GLU A 312 66.68 -29.68 -8.93
N ILE A 313 67.57 -29.08 -9.72
CA ILE A 313 67.45 -27.67 -10.12
C ILE A 313 66.13 -27.43 -10.87
N LYS A 314 65.78 -28.33 -11.80
CA LYS A 314 64.51 -28.25 -12.52
C LYS A 314 63.31 -28.34 -11.58
N LYS A 315 63.35 -29.22 -10.58
CA LYS A 315 62.29 -29.36 -9.56
C LYS A 315 62.16 -28.13 -8.68
N VAL A 316 63.27 -27.47 -8.35
CA VAL A 316 63.25 -26.20 -7.61
C VAL A 316 62.62 -25.09 -8.45
N ASP A 317 62.92 -25.02 -9.75
CA ASP A 317 62.31 -24.05 -10.67
C ASP A 317 60.79 -24.24 -10.79
N GLU A 318 60.33 -25.50 -10.93
CA GLU A 318 58.90 -25.84 -10.86
C GLU A 318 58.26 -25.40 -9.53
N GLY A 319 58.99 -25.52 -8.41
CA GLY A 319 58.55 -25.08 -7.09
C GLY A 319 58.40 -23.56 -6.97
N VAL A 320 59.33 -22.79 -7.55
CA VAL A 320 59.26 -21.32 -7.62
C VAL A 320 58.03 -20.88 -8.41
N GLU A 321 57.80 -21.48 -9.59
CA GLU A 321 56.67 -21.15 -10.45
C GLU A 321 55.34 -21.41 -9.73
N LEU A 322 55.18 -22.59 -9.10
CA LEU A 322 53.98 -22.92 -8.33
C LEU A 322 53.76 -21.96 -7.16
N ALA A 323 54.84 -21.57 -6.48
CA ALA A 323 54.76 -20.63 -5.37
C ALA A 323 54.28 -19.25 -5.84
N GLN A 324 54.78 -18.79 -6.98
CA GLN A 324 54.40 -17.51 -7.57
C GLN A 324 52.94 -17.51 -8.04
N MET A 325 52.49 -18.57 -8.72
CA MET A 325 51.07 -18.75 -9.10
C MET A 325 50.12 -18.76 -7.90
N THR A 326 50.54 -19.36 -6.79
CA THR A 326 49.78 -19.35 -5.53
C THR A 326 49.72 -17.94 -4.95
N GLY A 327 50.83 -17.19 -4.98
CA GLY A 327 50.87 -15.78 -4.58
C GLY A 327 49.93 -14.89 -5.39
N GLU A 328 49.88 -15.05 -6.71
CA GLU A 328 48.94 -14.33 -7.57
C GLU A 328 47.48 -14.68 -7.27
N SER A 329 47.20 -15.94 -6.94
CA SER A 329 45.86 -16.39 -6.55
C SER A 329 45.42 -15.74 -5.23
N LEU A 330 46.32 -15.62 -4.26
CA LEU A 330 46.06 -14.91 -3.01
C LEU A 330 45.83 -13.42 -3.23
N ALA A 331 46.55 -12.78 -4.16
CA ALA A 331 46.31 -11.38 -4.53
C ALA A 331 44.90 -11.16 -5.10
N LYS A 332 44.40 -12.09 -5.94
CA LYS A 332 43.01 -12.06 -6.44
C LYS A 332 41.99 -12.26 -5.31
N VAL A 333 42.31 -13.12 -4.33
CA VAL A 333 41.46 -13.31 -3.14
C VAL A 333 41.36 -12.02 -2.34
N LEU A 334 42.46 -11.29 -2.14
CA LEU A 334 42.46 -9.99 -1.47
C LEU A 334 41.56 -8.97 -2.18
N GLU A 335 41.63 -8.88 -3.51
CA GLU A 335 40.74 -8.00 -4.30
C GLU A 335 39.26 -8.38 -4.12
N MET A 336 38.93 -9.67 -4.10
CA MET A 336 37.56 -10.13 -3.87
C MET A 336 37.06 -9.82 -2.45
N ILE A 337 37.94 -9.86 -1.46
CA ILE A 337 37.63 -9.52 -0.07
C ILE A 337 37.30 -8.03 0.07
N GLU A 338 38.05 -7.15 -0.61
CA GLU A 338 37.76 -5.72 -0.65
C GLU A 338 36.37 -5.45 -1.25
N LYS A 339 36.05 -6.04 -2.41
CA LYS A 339 34.72 -5.91 -3.04
C LYS A 339 33.60 -6.45 -2.15
N THR A 340 33.85 -7.56 -1.44
CA THR A 340 32.87 -8.14 -0.50
C THR A 340 32.62 -7.19 0.68
N THR A 341 33.67 -6.55 1.18
CA THR A 341 33.59 -5.57 2.27
C THR A 341 32.83 -4.32 1.85
N GLU A 342 33.09 -3.81 0.64
CA GLU A 342 32.36 -2.68 0.06
C GLU A 342 30.86 -3.00 -0.09
N ALA A 343 30.53 -4.13 -0.71
CA ALA A 343 29.15 -4.57 -0.86
C ALA A 343 28.42 -4.74 0.49
N ALA A 344 29.09 -5.28 1.50
CA ALA A 344 28.51 -5.40 2.83
C ALA A 344 28.24 -4.03 3.48
N LYS A 345 29.12 -3.05 3.29
CA LYS A 345 28.91 -1.67 3.76
C LYS A 345 27.73 -1.01 3.05
N GLU A 346 27.61 -1.18 1.74
CA GLU A 346 26.46 -0.67 0.97
C GLU A 346 25.14 -1.28 1.45
N ILE A 347 25.11 -2.60 1.70
CA ILE A 347 23.95 -3.28 2.27
C ILE A 347 23.58 -2.66 3.63
N SER A 348 24.56 -2.40 4.49
CA SER A 348 24.32 -1.78 5.80
C SER A 348 23.69 -0.38 5.68
N ILE A 349 24.20 0.45 4.77
CA ILE A 349 23.66 1.80 4.49
C ILE A 349 22.23 1.72 3.94
N ALA A 350 22.00 0.87 2.93
CA ALA A 350 20.69 0.68 2.32
C ALA A 350 19.67 0.16 3.35
N THR A 351 20.09 -0.74 4.24
CA THR A 351 19.25 -1.29 5.31
C THR A 351 18.89 -0.22 6.35
N GLN A 352 19.81 0.68 6.67
CA GLN A 352 19.52 1.83 7.54
C GLN A 352 18.51 2.79 6.92
N GLN A 353 18.58 3.02 5.60
CA GLN A 353 17.58 3.80 4.87
C GLN A 353 16.21 3.11 4.85
N GLN A 354 16.17 1.79 4.60
CA GLN A 354 14.93 1.00 4.63
C GLN A 354 14.26 1.06 6.00
N ARG A 355 15.03 0.96 7.08
CA ARG A 355 14.51 1.14 8.45
C ARG A 355 13.88 2.51 8.64
N SER A 356 14.56 3.59 8.22
CA SER A 356 14.00 4.93 8.31
C SER A 356 12.72 5.10 7.48
N ALA A 357 12.64 4.46 6.31
CA ALA A 357 11.44 4.47 5.48
C ALA A 357 10.28 3.72 6.15
N SER A 358 10.54 2.59 6.81
CA SER A 358 9.53 1.88 7.59
C SER A 358 8.99 2.72 8.75
N ASP A 359 9.86 3.43 9.49
CA ASP A 359 9.43 4.34 10.56
C ASP A 359 8.53 5.47 10.03
N GLN A 360 8.84 6.00 8.84
CA GLN A 360 8.00 6.99 8.16
C GLN A 360 6.64 6.40 7.76
N VAL A 361 6.59 5.17 7.25
CA VAL A 361 5.32 4.54 6.90
C VAL A 361 4.48 4.25 8.14
N VAL A 362 5.08 3.81 9.25
CA VAL A 362 4.37 3.64 10.53
C VAL A 362 3.77 4.97 11.00
N THR A 363 4.51 6.07 10.85
CA THR A 363 4.01 7.41 11.18
C THR A 363 2.84 7.81 10.29
N ALA A 364 2.95 7.63 8.98
CA ALA A 364 1.86 7.89 8.05
C ALA A 364 0.62 7.04 8.34
N MET A 365 0.80 5.76 8.68
CA MET A 365 -0.30 4.86 9.05
C MET A 365 -1.03 5.32 10.31
N LYS A 366 -0.34 5.91 11.29
CA LYS A 366 -0.99 6.54 12.46
C LYS A 366 -1.87 7.71 12.07
N GLU A 367 -1.44 8.54 11.12
CA GLU A 367 -2.25 9.65 10.59
C GLU A 367 -3.49 9.13 9.86
N VAL A 368 -3.32 8.11 9.00
CA VAL A 368 -4.46 7.49 8.30
C VAL A 368 -5.43 6.83 9.29
N ALA A 369 -4.93 6.22 10.38
CA ALA A 369 -5.78 5.65 11.43
C ALA A 369 -6.62 6.73 12.13
N ALA A 370 -6.04 7.91 12.38
CA ALA A 370 -6.76 9.04 12.94
C ALA A 370 -7.86 9.52 11.99
N VAL A 371 -7.58 9.61 10.69
CA VAL A 371 -8.57 9.97 9.66
C VAL A 371 -9.69 8.93 9.56
N ALA A 372 -9.37 7.64 9.58
CA ALA A 372 -10.37 6.56 9.55
C ALA A 372 -11.29 6.64 10.78
N THR A 373 -10.73 6.88 11.96
CA THR A 373 -11.50 7.07 13.20
C THR A 373 -12.41 8.29 13.11
N GLN A 374 -11.89 9.42 12.61
CA GLN A 374 -12.66 10.63 12.40
C GLN A 374 -13.79 10.44 11.38
N SER A 375 -13.54 9.72 10.28
CA SER A 375 -14.54 9.37 9.27
C SER A 375 -15.65 8.48 9.84
N ALA A 376 -15.30 7.48 10.66
CA ALA A 376 -16.27 6.63 11.33
C ALA A 376 -17.19 7.44 12.27
N ASN A 377 -16.61 8.37 13.05
CA ASN A 377 -17.37 9.24 13.93
C ASN A 377 -18.25 10.23 13.15
N GLY A 378 -17.70 10.88 12.12
CA GLY A 378 -18.48 11.79 11.26
C GLY A 378 -19.64 11.08 10.55
N SER A 379 -19.44 9.83 10.13
CA SER A 379 -20.51 9.01 9.55
C SER A 379 -21.61 8.71 10.57
N ARG A 380 -21.28 8.46 11.84
CA ARG A 380 -22.28 8.30 12.91
C ARG A 380 -23.07 9.58 13.14
N ASP A 381 -22.40 10.73 13.16
CA ASP A 381 -23.08 12.03 13.33
C ASP A 381 -24.05 12.31 12.17
N VAL A 382 -23.64 12.03 10.93
CA VAL A 382 -24.51 12.15 9.74
C VAL A 382 -25.69 11.17 9.80
N ALA A 383 -25.47 9.94 10.24
CA ALA A 383 -26.54 8.96 10.46
C ALA A 383 -27.58 9.47 11.46
N MET A 384 -27.15 10.02 12.60
CA MET A 384 -28.04 10.60 13.60
C MET A 384 -28.82 11.81 13.04
N ALA A 385 -28.17 12.68 12.27
CA ALA A 385 -28.84 13.81 11.63
C ALA A 385 -29.87 13.35 10.58
N ALA A 386 -29.56 12.30 9.81
CA ALA A 386 -30.48 11.71 8.85
C ALA A 386 -31.70 11.09 9.54
N GLU A 387 -31.52 10.43 10.69
CA GLU A 387 -32.63 9.91 11.49
C GLU A 387 -33.57 11.04 11.97
N GLN A 388 -33.00 12.16 12.43
CA GLN A 388 -33.77 13.35 12.80
C GLN A 388 -34.54 13.95 11.62
N LEU A 389 -33.92 14.03 10.43
CA LEU A 389 -34.58 14.50 9.21
C LEU A 389 -35.72 13.58 8.79
N ALA A 390 -35.53 12.26 8.88
CA ALA A 390 -36.57 11.28 8.59
C ALA A 390 -37.77 11.43 9.55
N GLN A 391 -37.50 11.68 10.84
CA GLN A 391 -38.54 11.95 11.82
C GLN A 391 -39.29 13.26 11.52
N LEU A 392 -38.58 14.35 11.23
CA LEU A 392 -39.20 15.63 10.87
C LEU A 392 -40.04 15.52 9.59
N ALA A 393 -39.56 14.77 8.61
CA ALA A 393 -40.28 14.49 7.37
C ALA A 393 -41.58 13.72 7.62
N LYS A 394 -41.55 12.74 8.54
CA LYS A 394 -42.72 11.99 8.97
C LYS A 394 -43.73 12.89 9.69
N ASP A 395 -43.27 13.76 10.57
CA ASP A 395 -44.13 14.70 11.30
C ASP A 395 -44.81 15.69 10.32
N ALA A 396 -44.07 16.24 9.34
CA ALA A 396 -44.61 17.11 8.30
C ALA A 396 -45.64 16.39 7.41
N ALA A 397 -45.37 15.13 7.03
CA ALA A 397 -46.31 14.32 6.27
C ALA A 397 -47.59 14.00 7.08
N GLN A 398 -47.46 13.80 8.40
CA GLN A 398 -48.57 13.53 9.31
C GLN A 398 -49.48 14.75 9.47
N VAL A 399 -48.93 15.97 9.54
CA VAL A 399 -49.73 17.21 9.54
C VAL A 399 -50.60 17.31 8.29
N GLY A 400 -50.06 16.95 7.12
CA GLY A 400 -50.84 16.92 5.87
C GLY A 400 -51.96 15.87 5.87
N SER A 401 -51.74 14.71 6.51
CA SER A 401 -52.71 13.62 6.60
C SER A 401 -53.91 13.91 7.52
N ALA A 402 -53.81 14.92 8.38
CA ALA A 402 -54.91 15.35 9.25
C ALA A 402 -56.07 16.00 8.46
N PHE A 403 -55.82 16.40 7.20
CA PHE A 403 -56.81 17.04 6.33
C PHE A 403 -57.40 16.05 5.32
N ARG A 404 -58.73 16.01 5.23
CA ARG A 404 -59.47 15.32 4.18
C ARG A 404 -59.58 16.25 2.98
N LEU A 405 -58.89 15.91 1.90
CA LEU A 405 -58.72 16.82 0.75
C LEU A 405 -59.85 16.74 -0.29
N GLY A 406 -60.83 15.84 -0.13
CA GLY A 406 -61.80 15.51 -1.17
C GLY A 406 -61.12 14.81 -2.35
N GLU A 407 -61.87 14.02 -3.11
CA GLU A 407 -61.40 13.50 -4.40
C GLU A 407 -61.34 14.59 -5.47
#